data_AF-A0A542ZBT7-F1
#
_entry.id   AF-A0A542ZBT7-F1
#
_cell.length_a   1.000
_cell.length_b   1.000
_cell.length_c   1.000
_cell.angle_alpha   90.00
_cell.angle_beta   90.00
_cell.angle_gamma   90.00
#
_symmetry.space_group_name_H-M   'P 1'
#
loop_
_entity.id
_entity.type
_entity.pdbx_description
1 polymer ?
#
loop_
_entity_poly.entity_id
_entity_poly.type
_entity_poly.pdbx_seq_one_letter_code
_entity_poly.pdbx_strand_id
1 'polypeptide(L)'
;MKRIAVFLTMLGLSLSLSGALAPVASGAPTPTPTPTPTPTPSVSVTATPAEPQLDQGPTPSASEDAQPDDATATPTPETPTPSDVVTPDEQTPTPTPTPTPTVTPQAKAGEVRIGRHVVKGAILAHYNKLGGAKGQLGRPVSDEFVAGRKVLVQRFQGGNIYWRSDVGATHLVGQILKKYGDYRWEHGHLDIPVSGESKGARGTYYNRFKGNATIMWHPNAGAHAVYGEIHKKWRSLGAEKYGYPTTDEFSGNNRGVSRLNWFQGPDGPRTIIWTPGLGTYEVRGKIRETWHRLGGEGGALGAPVSDEFTGQNGARVSRFQRGIIVWTPGTGAHAVYGKLLQEYGRRNWEGGDLGFPTSNEWRFKDGWGQDFTNGRLLYMDNGTYRTQARANVYIRNATSGDVRHTYRSGCPVGPSNLRVIEMNHLGYDGRIHRGQLVVRAGRTGNYTNGLSAGGWASFPVEKMRNPDHYQGSDPAMMRDNNTSAFNCRPVVGNPYRQSPHAYGTALDVNPVQNPYFDGRKWWPENGTKWIKQRHGKGVFTSHDPMSRALIDNGFFWGGWWASKDYHHFQL
;
A
#
# COMPACT_ATOMS: atom_id res chain seq x y z
N MET A 1 7.05 71.51 53.10
CA MET A 1 6.77 72.06 51.75
C MET A 1 6.59 70.87 50.80
N LYS A 2 5.45 70.72 50.10
CA LYS A 2 5.27 70.92 48.63
C LYS A 2 6.29 70.12 47.78
N ARG A 3 5.97 69.40 46.68
CA ARG A 3 4.78 69.13 45.82
C ARG A 3 5.18 67.92 44.90
N ILE A 4 4.34 67.15 44.19
CA ILE A 4 2.90 66.82 44.14
C ILE A 4 2.74 65.50 43.33
N ALA A 5 1.61 64.79 43.38
CA ALA A 5 1.28 63.70 42.43
C ALA A 5 0.20 64.14 41.42
N VAL A 6 0.20 63.60 40.19
CA VAL A 6 -0.82 63.89 39.17
C VAL A 6 -1.82 62.75 39.06
N PHE A 7 -3.10 63.08 39.23
CA PHE A 7 -4.28 62.26 38.96
C PHE A 7 -4.90 62.71 37.64
N LEU A 8 -5.54 61.80 36.89
CA LEU A 8 -6.95 61.99 36.52
C LEU A 8 -7.62 60.66 36.13
N THR A 9 -8.95 60.63 36.19
CA THR A 9 -9.76 59.41 36.31
C THR A 9 -11.04 59.50 35.48
N MET A 10 -11.51 58.31 35.04
CA MET A 10 -12.92 57.90 34.99
C MET A 10 -13.86 58.26 33.80
N LEU A 11 -14.92 57.42 33.75
CA LEU A 11 -16.11 57.36 32.88
C LEU A 11 -15.86 57.04 31.39
N GLY A 12 -16.58 56.13 30.74
CA GLY A 12 -17.68 55.24 31.19
C GLY A 12 -19.03 55.61 30.58
N LEU A 13 -19.43 54.92 29.52
CA LEU A 13 -20.82 54.91 29.04
C LEU A 13 -21.10 53.62 28.24
N SER A 14 -22.15 52.91 28.65
CA SER A 14 -22.72 51.77 27.92
C SER A 14 -24.01 52.21 27.22
N LEU A 15 -24.16 51.94 25.93
CA LEU A 15 -25.46 52.06 25.26
C LEU A 15 -25.64 50.93 24.25
N SER A 16 -26.69 50.14 24.44
CA SER A 16 -27.15 49.11 23.51
C SER A 16 -28.15 49.70 22.53
N LEU A 17 -28.02 49.42 21.23
CA LEU A 17 -29.13 49.58 20.30
C LEU A 17 -29.09 48.53 19.18
N SER A 18 -30.21 47.84 19.00
CA SER A 18 -30.40 46.82 17.97
C SER A 18 -30.60 47.47 16.60
N GLY A 19 -29.95 46.94 15.57
CA GLY A 19 -30.17 47.34 14.17
C GLY A 19 -29.92 46.16 13.24
N ALA A 20 -30.95 45.72 12.52
CA ALA A 20 -30.86 44.58 11.60
C ALA A 20 -30.19 44.98 10.28
N LEU A 21 -29.28 44.14 9.77
CA LEU A 21 -28.75 44.21 8.42
C LEU A 21 -28.74 42.81 7.77
N ALA A 22 -29.13 42.77 6.50
CA ALA A 22 -29.29 41.54 5.73
C ALA A 22 -27.93 40.89 5.35
N PRO A 23 -27.89 39.57 5.09
CA PRO A 23 -26.67 38.91 4.68
C PRO A 23 -26.28 39.31 3.25
N VAL A 24 -25.14 39.98 3.10
CA VAL A 24 -24.49 40.21 1.81
C VAL A 24 -23.85 38.90 1.36
N ALA A 25 -24.28 38.35 0.22
CA ALA A 25 -23.71 37.15 -0.36
C ALA A 25 -22.30 37.44 -0.91
N SER A 26 -21.27 36.91 -0.23
CA SER A 26 -19.90 36.90 -0.75
C SER A 26 -19.79 35.86 -1.87
N GLY A 27 -19.81 36.33 -3.13
CA GLY A 27 -19.53 35.48 -4.29
C GLY A 27 -18.08 35.01 -4.28
N ALA A 28 -17.87 33.71 -4.48
CA ALA A 28 -16.53 33.15 -4.61
C ALA A 28 -15.86 33.60 -5.92
N PRO A 29 -14.55 33.91 -5.94
CA PRO A 29 -13.86 34.32 -7.15
C PRO A 29 -13.72 33.17 -8.16
N THR A 30 -14.11 33.42 -9.40
CA THR A 30 -13.95 32.49 -10.53
C THR A 30 -12.47 32.21 -10.81
N PRO A 31 -12.04 30.95 -11.02
CA PRO A 31 -10.66 30.64 -11.38
C PRO A 31 -10.33 31.12 -12.81
N THR A 32 -9.29 31.94 -12.94
CA THR A 32 -8.72 32.40 -14.22
C THR A 32 -8.19 31.21 -15.04
N PRO A 33 -8.44 31.13 -16.36
CA PRO A 33 -7.89 30.07 -17.20
C PRO A 33 -6.37 30.13 -17.28
N THR A 34 -5.71 28.99 -17.13
CA THR A 34 -4.25 28.85 -17.33
C THR A 34 -3.88 29.01 -18.81
N PRO A 35 -2.82 29.77 -19.16
CA PRO A 35 -2.41 29.95 -20.55
C PRO A 35 -1.89 28.66 -21.18
N THR A 36 -2.31 28.40 -22.42
CA THR A 36 -1.79 27.30 -23.26
C THR A 36 -0.35 27.57 -23.68
N PRO A 37 0.58 26.61 -23.59
CA PRO A 37 1.95 26.80 -24.07
C PRO A 37 2.03 26.80 -25.60
N THR A 38 2.63 27.85 -26.16
CA THR A 38 2.98 27.96 -27.58
C THR A 38 4.10 26.99 -27.96
N PRO A 39 4.05 26.28 -29.11
CA PRO A 39 5.14 25.40 -29.53
C PRO A 39 6.36 26.18 -30.03
N THR A 40 7.54 25.84 -29.50
CA THR A 40 8.85 26.30 -29.97
C THR A 40 9.38 25.36 -31.06
N PRO A 41 10.01 25.85 -32.15
CA PRO A 41 10.43 25.00 -33.27
C PRO A 41 11.55 24.02 -32.92
N SER A 42 11.45 22.81 -33.49
CA SER A 42 12.45 21.75 -33.35
C SER A 42 13.74 22.06 -34.09
N VAL A 43 14.89 21.96 -33.40
CA VAL A 43 16.21 21.92 -34.02
C VAL A 43 16.66 20.46 -34.13
N SER A 44 16.87 19.98 -35.35
CA SER A 44 17.41 18.64 -35.60
C SER A 44 18.90 18.60 -35.29
N VAL A 45 19.31 17.79 -34.32
CA VAL A 45 20.73 17.48 -34.07
C VAL A 45 20.94 15.98 -34.27
N THR A 46 21.59 15.62 -35.39
CA THR A 46 22.03 14.26 -35.65
C THR A 46 23.27 13.98 -34.82
N ALA A 47 23.14 13.16 -33.78
CA ALA A 47 24.26 12.70 -32.98
C ALA A 47 24.10 11.20 -32.66
N THR A 48 24.92 10.38 -33.32
CA THR A 48 25.17 8.99 -32.93
C THR A 48 26.25 8.96 -31.85
N PRO A 49 26.01 8.33 -30.69
CA PRO A 49 27.09 7.85 -29.84
C PRO A 49 27.19 6.32 -29.89
N ALA A 50 28.41 5.82 -29.73
CA ALA A 50 28.71 4.40 -29.77
C ALA A 50 28.17 3.65 -28.54
N GLU A 51 28.00 2.34 -28.72
CA GLU A 51 27.62 1.35 -27.72
C GLU A 51 28.76 1.08 -26.71
N PRO A 52 28.52 1.17 -25.38
CA PRO A 52 29.38 0.58 -24.38
C PRO A 52 28.83 -0.79 -23.96
N GLN A 53 29.63 -1.84 -24.11
CA GLN A 53 29.31 -3.19 -23.62
C GLN A 53 29.01 -3.16 -22.11
N LEU A 54 27.91 -3.80 -21.71
CA LEU A 54 27.60 -4.05 -20.31
C LEU A 54 28.16 -5.41 -19.86
N ASP A 55 28.99 -5.34 -18.83
CA ASP A 55 29.56 -6.47 -18.10
C ASP A 55 28.45 -7.36 -17.50
N GLN A 56 28.60 -8.68 -17.65
CA GLN A 56 27.59 -9.68 -17.27
C GLN A 56 27.91 -10.25 -15.89
N GLY A 57 27.43 -9.58 -14.83
CA GLY A 57 27.42 -10.11 -13.46
C GLY A 57 26.42 -11.28 -13.30
N PRO A 58 26.74 -12.30 -12.47
CA PRO A 58 26.26 -13.65 -12.72
C PRO A 58 24.81 -13.95 -12.28
N THR A 59 24.20 -14.87 -13.02
CA THR A 59 22.95 -15.54 -12.70
C THR A 59 23.12 -16.44 -11.45
N PRO A 60 22.21 -16.39 -10.45
CA PRO A 60 22.21 -17.38 -9.37
C PRO A 60 21.61 -18.70 -9.88
N SER A 61 22.47 -19.68 -10.16
CA SER A 61 22.05 -21.07 -10.34
C SER A 61 21.61 -21.66 -9.00
N ALA A 62 20.56 -22.48 -9.01
CA ALA A 62 20.19 -23.29 -7.84
C ALA A 62 21.13 -24.50 -7.72
N SER A 63 21.52 -24.82 -6.49
CA SER A 63 22.23 -26.05 -6.15
C SER A 63 21.87 -26.45 -4.71
N GLU A 64 20.91 -27.36 -4.58
CA GLU A 64 20.75 -28.20 -3.39
C GLU A 64 21.45 -29.52 -3.69
N ASP A 65 22.22 -30.06 -2.74
CA ASP A 65 22.65 -31.46 -2.81
C ASP A 65 23.05 -32.01 -1.43
N ALA A 66 23.00 -33.34 -1.32
CA ALA A 66 23.49 -34.21 -0.23
C ALA A 66 22.74 -34.26 1.13
N GLN A 67 21.99 -35.36 1.31
CA GLN A 67 21.62 -36.02 2.57
C GLN A 67 22.82 -36.82 3.16
N PRO A 68 22.75 -37.36 4.40
CA PRO A 68 22.44 -38.79 4.57
C PRO A 68 21.57 -39.12 5.82
N ASP A 69 20.52 -39.95 5.66
CA ASP A 69 20.38 -41.36 6.17
C ASP A 69 19.91 -41.43 7.65
N ASP A 70 19.05 -42.36 8.10
CA ASP A 70 18.87 -43.78 7.73
C ASP A 70 17.38 -44.28 7.88
N ALA A 71 17.15 -45.53 7.47
CA ALA A 71 15.93 -46.36 7.36
C ALA A 71 14.83 -46.22 8.45
N THR A 72 13.57 -46.66 8.26
CA THR A 72 13.10 -47.91 7.63
C THR A 72 11.56 -47.89 7.41
N ALA A 73 11.02 -48.44 6.31
CA ALA A 73 9.80 -49.28 6.25
C ALA A 73 9.27 -49.55 4.82
N THR A 74 8.96 -50.81 4.54
CA THR A 74 8.45 -51.44 3.31
C THR A 74 7.09 -50.91 2.81
N PRO A 75 6.82 -50.87 1.48
CA PRO A 75 5.46 -50.69 0.94
C PRO A 75 4.71 -52.02 0.80
N THR A 76 3.43 -52.04 1.20
CA THR A 76 2.50 -53.14 0.92
C THR A 76 1.74 -52.87 -0.38
N PRO A 77 1.55 -53.84 -1.29
CA PRO A 77 0.81 -53.65 -2.53
C PRO A 77 -0.70 -53.88 -2.34
N GLU A 78 -1.54 -53.01 -2.90
CA GLU A 78 -2.97 -53.31 -3.09
C GLU A 78 -3.25 -53.75 -4.52
N THR A 79 -3.81 -54.97 -4.61
CA THR A 79 -4.17 -55.69 -5.84
C THR A 79 -5.56 -55.24 -6.31
N PRO A 80 -5.85 -55.18 -7.63
CA PRO A 80 -7.09 -54.60 -8.14
C PRO A 80 -8.30 -55.54 -8.04
N THR A 81 -9.50 -54.95 -8.05
CA THR A 81 -10.77 -55.67 -8.23
C THR A 81 -11.45 -55.23 -9.54
N PRO A 82 -11.67 -56.14 -10.51
CA PRO A 82 -12.39 -55.85 -11.74
C PRO A 82 -13.87 -56.25 -11.64
N SER A 83 -14.71 -55.68 -12.50
CA SER A 83 -15.64 -56.44 -13.36
C SER A 83 -16.36 -55.50 -14.32
N ASP A 84 -16.14 -55.73 -15.61
CA ASP A 84 -16.74 -54.98 -16.71
C ASP A 84 -18.20 -55.36 -16.98
N VAL A 85 -18.94 -54.43 -17.58
CA VAL A 85 -19.91 -54.78 -18.63
C VAL A 85 -19.58 -53.94 -19.86
N VAL A 86 -19.04 -54.61 -20.87
CA VAL A 86 -18.69 -54.13 -22.22
C VAL A 86 -19.99 -53.96 -23.02
N THR A 87 -20.24 -52.93 -23.86
CA THR A 87 -19.79 -52.69 -25.25
C THR A 87 -20.58 -51.47 -25.81
N PRO A 88 -20.26 -50.85 -26.97
CA PRO A 88 -19.00 -50.66 -27.68
C PRO A 88 -18.66 -49.16 -27.95
N ASP A 89 -17.46 -48.95 -28.49
CA ASP A 89 -16.91 -47.74 -29.13
C ASP A 89 -17.87 -46.61 -29.56
N GLU A 90 -17.61 -45.40 -29.05
CA GLU A 90 -17.83 -44.16 -29.80
C GLU A 90 -16.49 -43.46 -30.06
N GLN A 91 -16.26 -43.10 -31.31
CA GLN A 91 -14.96 -42.69 -31.83
C GLN A 91 -14.49 -41.35 -31.24
N THR A 92 -13.17 -41.18 -31.15
CA THR A 92 -12.54 -39.89 -30.84
C THR A 92 -13.15 -38.79 -31.72
N PRO A 93 -13.69 -37.69 -31.14
CA PRO A 93 -14.18 -36.60 -31.96
C PRO A 93 -13.00 -35.94 -32.66
N THR A 94 -12.90 -36.20 -33.98
CA THR A 94 -12.04 -35.48 -34.92
C THR A 94 -12.12 -33.99 -34.62
N PRO A 95 -10.99 -33.24 -34.60
CA PRO A 95 -11.02 -31.81 -34.33
C PRO A 95 -12.00 -31.13 -35.28
N THR A 96 -13.07 -30.53 -34.72
CA THR A 96 -14.06 -29.77 -35.48
C THR A 96 -13.30 -28.78 -36.35
N PRO A 97 -13.45 -28.82 -37.69
CA PRO A 97 -12.78 -27.85 -38.53
C PRO A 97 -13.20 -26.46 -38.07
N THR A 98 -12.21 -25.61 -37.80
CA THR A 98 -12.46 -24.18 -37.58
C THR A 98 -13.39 -23.72 -38.70
N PRO A 99 -14.51 -23.03 -38.40
CA PRO A 99 -15.47 -22.68 -39.43
C PRO A 99 -14.75 -21.87 -40.51
N THR A 100 -14.54 -22.50 -41.66
CA THR A 100 -14.20 -21.83 -42.92
C THR A 100 -15.09 -20.61 -43.00
N PRO A 101 -14.56 -19.39 -43.23
CA PRO A 101 -15.35 -18.18 -43.16
C PRO A 101 -16.56 -18.35 -44.09
N THR A 102 -17.75 -18.44 -43.48
CA THR A 102 -18.99 -18.61 -44.24
C THR A 102 -19.10 -17.42 -45.18
N VAL A 103 -18.82 -17.68 -46.46
CA VAL A 103 -19.04 -16.72 -47.53
C VAL A 103 -20.55 -16.51 -47.57
N THR A 104 -21.00 -15.51 -46.83
CA THR A 104 -22.39 -15.06 -46.82
C THR A 104 -22.75 -14.83 -48.29
N PRO A 105 -23.84 -15.45 -48.80
CA PRO A 105 -24.20 -15.30 -50.20
C PRO A 105 -24.21 -13.83 -50.58
N GLN A 106 -23.44 -13.48 -51.60
CA GLN A 106 -23.32 -12.11 -52.10
C GLN A 106 -24.68 -11.66 -52.60
N ALA A 107 -25.46 -11.02 -51.71
CA ALA A 107 -26.81 -10.57 -52.01
C ALA A 107 -26.77 -9.69 -53.26
N LYS A 108 -27.62 -10.02 -54.25
CA LYS A 108 -27.70 -9.28 -55.51
C LYS A 108 -27.74 -7.78 -55.21
N ALA A 109 -26.84 -7.04 -55.84
CA ALA A 109 -26.57 -5.65 -55.51
C ALA A 109 -27.81 -4.78 -55.79
N GLY A 110 -28.59 -4.52 -54.74
CA GLY A 110 -29.55 -3.44 -54.74
C GLY A 110 -28.79 -2.12 -54.85
N GLU A 111 -29.27 -1.24 -55.72
CA GLU A 111 -28.89 0.16 -55.81
C GLU A 111 -30.15 1.00 -55.59
N VAL A 112 -30.07 2.02 -54.73
CA VAL A 112 -31.16 2.96 -54.50
C VAL A 112 -30.63 4.39 -54.60
N ARG A 113 -31.23 5.19 -55.49
CA ARG A 113 -30.99 6.62 -55.61
C ARG A 113 -31.83 7.38 -54.59
N ILE A 114 -31.18 8.11 -53.68
CA ILE A 114 -31.81 8.88 -52.60
C ILE A 114 -31.48 10.35 -52.79
N GLY A 115 -32.31 11.06 -53.55
CA GLY A 115 -31.98 12.39 -54.06
C GLY A 115 -30.87 12.30 -55.10
N ARG A 116 -29.80 13.11 -54.95
CA ARG A 116 -28.68 13.12 -55.90
C ARG A 116 -27.71 11.94 -55.76
N HIS A 117 -27.69 11.26 -54.61
CA HIS A 117 -26.72 10.23 -54.29
C HIS A 117 -27.26 8.80 -54.40
N VAL A 118 -26.36 7.87 -54.62
CA VAL A 118 -26.59 6.44 -54.80
C VAL A 118 -26.08 5.68 -53.58
N VAL A 119 -26.93 4.83 -52.99
CA VAL A 119 -26.56 3.90 -51.91
C VAL A 119 -26.71 2.48 -52.45
N LYS A 120 -25.68 1.64 -52.36
CA LYS A 120 -25.67 0.29 -52.97
C LYS A 120 -25.01 -0.79 -52.12
N GLY A 121 -25.22 -2.05 -52.52
CA GLY A 121 -24.48 -3.21 -52.01
C GLY A 121 -24.54 -3.39 -50.49
N ALA A 122 -23.40 -3.72 -49.88
CA ALA A 122 -23.31 -3.95 -48.44
C ALA A 122 -23.57 -2.69 -47.59
N ILE A 123 -23.22 -1.50 -48.11
CA ILE A 123 -23.54 -0.23 -47.45
C ILE A 123 -25.05 0.01 -47.43
N LEU A 124 -25.77 -0.23 -48.55
CA LEU A 124 -27.23 -0.17 -48.60
C LEU A 124 -27.89 -1.17 -47.64
N ALA A 125 -27.41 -2.42 -47.63
CA ALA A 125 -27.94 -3.44 -46.73
C ALA A 125 -27.80 -3.04 -45.25
N HIS A 126 -26.70 -2.40 -44.86
CA HIS A 126 -26.49 -1.90 -43.50
C HIS A 126 -27.30 -0.62 -43.21
N TYR A 127 -27.35 0.31 -44.15
CA TYR A 127 -28.17 1.53 -44.05
C TYR A 127 -29.66 1.23 -43.85
N ASN A 128 -30.20 0.25 -44.57
CA ASN A 128 -31.59 -0.19 -44.44
C ASN A 128 -31.87 -0.81 -43.05
N LYS A 129 -30.92 -1.60 -42.48
CA LYS A 129 -31.01 -2.11 -41.11
C LYS A 129 -31.06 -0.99 -40.05
N LEU A 130 -30.50 0.18 -40.36
CA LEU A 130 -30.52 1.35 -39.49
C LEU A 130 -31.74 2.26 -39.71
N GLY A 131 -32.75 1.84 -40.48
CA GLY A 131 -33.97 2.61 -40.78
C GLY A 131 -33.84 3.54 -42.00
N GLY A 132 -32.74 3.46 -42.74
CA GLY A 132 -32.50 4.25 -43.95
C GLY A 132 -32.63 5.76 -43.71
N ALA A 133 -33.31 6.46 -44.63
CA ALA A 133 -33.41 7.93 -44.61
C ALA A 133 -34.27 8.49 -43.45
N LYS A 134 -35.01 7.63 -42.74
CA LYS A 134 -35.75 7.97 -41.50
C LYS A 134 -34.98 7.59 -40.23
N GLY A 135 -33.86 6.89 -40.37
CA GLY A 135 -33.01 6.42 -39.29
C GLY A 135 -31.96 7.45 -38.85
N GLN A 136 -31.16 7.08 -37.85
CA GLN A 136 -30.17 7.96 -37.21
C GLN A 136 -29.10 8.54 -38.15
N LEU A 137 -28.85 7.92 -39.31
CA LEU A 137 -27.90 8.43 -40.30
C LEU A 137 -28.50 9.54 -41.18
N GLY A 138 -29.83 9.63 -41.29
CA GLY A 138 -30.49 10.54 -42.23
C GLY A 138 -30.15 10.21 -43.68
N ARG A 139 -30.24 11.21 -44.57
CA ARG A 139 -30.00 11.05 -46.01
C ARG A 139 -28.50 10.96 -46.34
N PRO A 140 -28.09 10.29 -47.42
CA PRO A 140 -26.70 10.34 -47.90
C PRO A 140 -26.33 11.77 -48.33
N VAL A 141 -25.07 12.15 -48.10
CA VAL A 141 -24.46 13.43 -48.51
C VAL A 141 -23.24 13.24 -49.42
N SER A 142 -22.84 12.00 -49.65
CA SER A 142 -21.92 11.58 -50.71
C SER A 142 -22.44 10.32 -51.39
N ASP A 143 -21.92 10.03 -52.58
CA ASP A 143 -21.90 8.68 -53.11
C ASP A 143 -20.87 7.83 -52.35
N GLU A 144 -20.86 6.52 -52.60
CA GLU A 144 -19.83 5.61 -52.10
C GLU A 144 -18.48 5.92 -52.78
N PHE A 145 -17.40 6.03 -52.00
CA PHE A 145 -16.04 6.24 -52.50
C PHE A 145 -15.02 5.32 -51.80
N VAL A 146 -13.92 5.02 -52.47
CA VAL A 146 -12.78 4.30 -51.89
C VAL A 146 -11.91 5.29 -51.11
N ALA A 147 -11.70 5.00 -49.83
CA ALA A 147 -10.81 5.73 -48.93
C ALA A 147 -9.55 4.91 -48.62
N GLY A 148 -8.76 5.36 -47.64
CA GLY A 148 -7.55 4.70 -47.19
C GLY A 148 -7.75 3.20 -46.91
N ARG A 149 -6.72 2.40 -47.20
CA ARG A 149 -6.73 0.92 -47.00
C ARG A 149 -7.85 0.18 -47.75
N LYS A 150 -8.25 0.69 -48.92
CA LYS A 150 -9.31 0.11 -49.78
C LYS A 150 -10.67 0.00 -49.07
N VAL A 151 -10.94 0.89 -48.12
CA VAL A 151 -12.22 0.95 -47.39
C VAL A 151 -13.23 1.68 -48.26
N LEU A 152 -14.41 1.08 -48.48
CA LEU A 152 -15.54 1.81 -49.06
C LEU A 152 -16.20 2.64 -47.95
N VAL A 153 -16.42 3.92 -48.23
CA VAL A 153 -17.05 4.86 -47.30
C VAL A 153 -18.21 5.56 -47.99
N GLN A 154 -19.32 5.69 -47.29
CA GLN A 154 -20.40 6.59 -47.67
C GLN A 154 -20.78 7.49 -46.50
N ARG A 155 -20.94 8.78 -46.77
CA ARG A 155 -21.28 9.81 -45.78
C ARG A 155 -22.77 10.11 -45.81
N PHE A 156 -23.35 10.27 -44.64
CA PHE A 156 -24.76 10.62 -44.41
C PHE A 156 -24.85 11.82 -43.45
N GLN A 157 -26.03 12.42 -43.33
CA GLN A 157 -26.24 13.61 -42.50
C GLN A 157 -25.85 13.42 -41.01
N GLY A 158 -26.14 12.25 -40.44
CA GLY A 158 -25.89 11.91 -39.03
C GLY A 158 -24.63 11.08 -38.77
N GLY A 159 -23.94 10.61 -39.82
CA GLY A 159 -22.77 9.76 -39.67
C GLY A 159 -22.27 9.10 -40.95
N ASN A 160 -21.33 8.17 -40.82
CA ASN A 160 -20.69 7.48 -41.95
C ASN A 160 -20.91 5.97 -41.85
N ILE A 161 -21.07 5.30 -42.98
CA ILE A 161 -20.94 3.84 -43.10
C ILE A 161 -19.59 3.52 -43.74
N TYR A 162 -18.89 2.56 -43.16
CA TYR A 162 -17.61 2.02 -43.60
C TYR A 162 -17.80 0.56 -43.99
N TRP A 163 -17.12 0.10 -45.04
CA TRP A 163 -17.09 -1.31 -45.42
C TRP A 163 -15.70 -1.72 -45.91
N ARG A 164 -15.26 -2.90 -45.48
CA ARG A 164 -14.11 -3.63 -46.06
C ARG A 164 -14.39 -5.13 -45.95
N SER A 165 -13.87 -5.92 -46.89
CA SER A 165 -14.22 -7.34 -47.02
C SER A 165 -13.86 -8.21 -45.81
N ASP A 166 -12.88 -7.82 -45.00
CA ASP A 166 -12.43 -8.52 -43.78
C ASP A 166 -13.20 -8.14 -42.50
N VAL A 167 -14.16 -7.21 -42.59
CA VAL A 167 -14.95 -6.69 -41.45
C VAL A 167 -16.45 -6.63 -41.74
N GLY A 168 -16.85 -6.36 -42.98
CA GLY A 168 -18.25 -6.07 -43.35
C GLY A 168 -18.60 -4.59 -43.18
N ALA A 169 -19.89 -4.28 -43.20
CA ALA A 169 -20.40 -2.90 -43.11
C ALA A 169 -20.65 -2.52 -41.65
N THR A 170 -20.09 -1.39 -41.23
CA THR A 170 -20.21 -0.82 -39.88
C THR A 170 -20.45 0.69 -39.98
N HIS A 171 -20.81 1.34 -38.88
CA HIS A 171 -21.17 2.76 -38.90
C HIS A 171 -20.67 3.51 -37.66
N LEU A 172 -20.43 4.81 -37.83
CA LEU A 172 -20.08 5.74 -36.77
C LEU A 172 -20.96 6.98 -36.86
N VAL A 173 -21.34 7.50 -35.70
CA VAL A 173 -22.21 8.67 -35.52
C VAL A 173 -21.61 9.61 -34.46
N GLY A 174 -22.15 10.83 -34.38
CA GLY A 174 -21.95 11.73 -33.24
C GLY A 174 -20.49 12.01 -32.85
N GLN A 175 -20.23 12.05 -31.54
CA GLN A 175 -18.93 12.43 -31.00
C GLN A 175 -17.84 11.36 -31.22
N ILE A 176 -18.21 10.08 -31.36
CA ILE A 176 -17.26 9.02 -31.68
C ILE A 176 -16.75 9.16 -33.11
N LEU A 177 -17.63 9.46 -34.08
CA LEU A 177 -17.21 9.78 -35.45
C LEU A 177 -16.30 11.00 -35.50
N LYS A 178 -16.60 12.03 -34.69
CA LYS A 178 -15.77 13.24 -34.60
C LYS A 178 -14.37 12.90 -34.07
N LYS A 179 -14.27 12.20 -32.93
CA LYS A 179 -13.00 11.78 -32.33
C LYS A 179 -12.19 10.84 -33.24
N TYR A 180 -12.85 9.95 -33.99
CA TYR A 180 -12.17 9.12 -35.01
C TYR A 180 -11.49 9.97 -36.10
N GLY A 181 -11.99 11.19 -36.36
CA GLY A 181 -11.36 12.15 -37.26
C GLY A 181 -10.03 12.73 -36.74
N ASP A 182 -9.91 12.95 -35.43
CA ASP A 182 -8.64 13.38 -34.81
C ASP A 182 -7.52 12.34 -35.08
N TYR A 183 -7.92 11.07 -35.19
CA TYR A 183 -7.04 9.94 -35.52
C TYR A 183 -6.90 9.67 -37.03
N ARG A 184 -7.34 10.59 -37.90
CA ARG A 184 -7.31 10.51 -39.39
C ARG A 184 -8.21 9.43 -40.00
N TRP A 185 -9.31 9.09 -39.33
CA TRP A 185 -10.28 8.08 -39.78
C TRP A 185 -9.60 6.77 -40.23
N GLU A 186 -10.02 6.17 -41.34
CA GLU A 186 -9.51 4.88 -41.88
C GLU A 186 -8.06 4.92 -42.39
N HIS A 187 -7.48 6.12 -42.54
CA HIS A 187 -6.05 6.28 -42.80
C HIS A 187 -5.22 6.12 -41.50
N GLY A 188 -5.86 6.27 -40.34
CA GLY A 188 -5.27 6.22 -39.00
C GLY A 188 -4.85 4.84 -38.53
N HIS A 189 -4.02 4.79 -37.47
CA HIS A 189 -3.59 3.53 -36.87
C HIS A 189 -4.75 2.74 -36.22
N LEU A 190 -5.85 3.42 -35.82
CA LEU A 190 -7.05 2.77 -35.28
C LEU A 190 -7.70 1.81 -36.28
N ASP A 191 -7.50 2.02 -37.59
CA ASP A 191 -8.18 1.28 -38.67
C ASP A 191 -9.71 1.40 -38.59
N ILE A 192 -10.45 0.64 -39.40
CA ILE A 192 -11.91 0.76 -39.48
C ILE A 192 -12.66 0.29 -38.23
N PRO A 193 -13.85 0.85 -37.94
CA PRO A 193 -14.75 0.33 -36.92
C PRO A 193 -15.20 -1.10 -37.23
N VAL A 194 -15.12 -1.99 -36.24
CA VAL A 194 -15.57 -3.39 -36.30
C VAL A 194 -16.90 -3.64 -35.59
N SER A 195 -17.47 -2.60 -34.96
CA SER A 195 -18.80 -2.63 -34.35
C SER A 195 -19.58 -1.37 -34.73
N GLY A 196 -20.92 -1.45 -34.70
CA GLY A 196 -21.75 -0.27 -34.53
C GLY A 196 -21.58 0.34 -33.13
N GLU A 197 -22.12 1.55 -32.92
CA GLU A 197 -22.08 2.19 -31.62
C GLU A 197 -22.85 1.34 -30.60
N SER A 198 -22.16 1.01 -29.50
CA SER A 198 -22.66 0.10 -28.47
C SER A 198 -22.80 0.85 -27.15
N LYS A 199 -23.99 0.79 -26.54
CA LYS A 199 -24.22 1.33 -25.20
C LYS A 199 -23.50 0.45 -24.17
N GLY A 200 -22.58 1.05 -23.43
CA GLY A 200 -21.79 0.39 -22.38
C GLY A 200 -22.36 0.64 -20.98
N ALA A 201 -21.59 0.21 -19.98
CA ALA A 201 -21.89 0.49 -18.57
C ALA A 201 -21.87 2.00 -18.27
N ARG A 202 -22.55 2.43 -17.20
CA ARG A 202 -22.48 3.81 -16.66
C ARG A 202 -22.75 4.92 -17.69
N GLY A 203 -23.70 4.69 -18.62
CA GLY A 203 -24.08 5.70 -19.62
C GLY A 203 -23.03 5.95 -20.71
N THR A 204 -22.02 5.09 -20.83
CA THR A 204 -21.02 5.16 -21.92
C THR A 204 -21.62 4.69 -23.24
N TYR A 205 -21.06 5.19 -24.34
CA TYR A 205 -21.24 4.65 -25.69
C TYR A 205 -19.85 4.39 -26.28
N TYR A 206 -19.66 3.33 -27.05
CA TYR A 206 -18.35 3.02 -27.62
C TYR A 206 -18.41 2.31 -28.97
N ASN A 207 -17.34 2.46 -29.75
CA ASN A 207 -17.05 1.63 -30.92
C ASN A 207 -15.69 0.96 -30.75
N ARG A 208 -15.58 -0.28 -31.21
CA ARG A 208 -14.32 -1.00 -31.32
C ARG A 208 -13.80 -0.88 -32.75
N PHE A 209 -12.48 -0.83 -32.90
CA PHE A 209 -11.79 -0.63 -34.17
C PHE A 209 -10.77 -1.74 -34.42
N LYS A 210 -10.51 -2.04 -35.69
CA LYS A 210 -9.70 -3.19 -36.13
C LYS A 210 -8.23 -3.09 -35.69
N GLY A 211 -7.70 -1.88 -35.53
CA GLY A 211 -6.34 -1.58 -35.05
C GLY A 211 -6.14 -1.71 -33.53
N ASN A 212 -6.81 -2.69 -32.88
CA ASN A 212 -6.77 -2.90 -31.43
C ASN A 212 -7.05 -1.63 -30.61
N ALA A 213 -8.20 -1.02 -30.88
CA ALA A 213 -8.60 0.21 -30.21
C ALA A 213 -10.10 0.27 -29.90
N THR A 214 -10.44 1.13 -28.93
CA THR A 214 -11.80 1.52 -28.61
C THR A 214 -11.84 3.04 -28.50
N ILE A 215 -12.80 3.69 -29.17
CA ILE A 215 -13.20 5.06 -28.84
C ILE A 215 -14.45 4.96 -27.99
N MET A 216 -14.44 5.59 -26.82
CA MET A 216 -15.55 5.61 -25.87
C MET A 216 -15.94 7.04 -25.56
N TRP A 217 -17.25 7.31 -25.61
CA TRP A 217 -17.87 8.55 -25.18
C TRP A 217 -18.60 8.38 -23.84
N HIS A 218 -18.51 9.41 -23.00
CA HIS A 218 -19.28 9.56 -21.77
C HIS A 218 -19.68 11.04 -21.60
N PRO A 219 -20.89 11.38 -21.12
CA PRO A 219 -21.37 12.76 -21.03
C PRO A 219 -20.44 13.70 -20.25
N ASN A 220 -19.81 13.21 -19.17
CA ASN A 220 -18.93 14.02 -18.32
C ASN A 220 -17.46 14.06 -18.77
N ALA A 221 -17.10 13.36 -19.86
CA ALA A 221 -15.71 13.28 -20.33
C ALA A 221 -15.54 13.63 -21.83
N GLY A 222 -16.60 13.51 -22.63
CA GLY A 222 -16.47 13.51 -24.09
C GLY A 222 -16.06 12.15 -24.63
N ALA A 223 -15.60 12.11 -25.88
CA ALA A 223 -15.09 10.92 -26.54
C ALA A 223 -13.56 10.87 -26.42
N HIS A 224 -13.00 9.72 -26.05
CA HIS A 224 -11.55 9.48 -25.96
C HIS A 224 -11.19 8.11 -26.54
N ALA A 225 -10.01 7.99 -27.14
CA ALA A 225 -9.47 6.75 -27.64
C ALA A 225 -8.55 6.06 -26.63
N VAL A 226 -8.65 4.73 -26.58
CA VAL A 226 -7.71 3.84 -25.91
C VAL A 226 -7.25 2.82 -26.95
N TYR A 227 -5.95 2.72 -27.18
CA TYR A 227 -5.36 1.85 -28.21
C TYR A 227 -4.07 1.16 -27.71
N GLY A 228 -3.47 0.30 -28.54
CA GLY A 228 -2.14 -0.27 -28.28
C GLY A 228 -2.05 -1.09 -26.98
N GLU A 229 -0.91 -0.98 -26.30
CA GLU A 229 -0.64 -1.74 -25.06
C GLU A 229 -1.53 -1.32 -23.88
N ILE A 230 -1.95 -0.05 -23.85
CA ILE A 230 -2.90 0.45 -22.85
C ILE A 230 -4.29 -0.15 -23.08
N HIS A 231 -4.73 -0.28 -24.33
CA HIS A 231 -5.99 -0.97 -24.67
C HIS A 231 -5.96 -2.43 -24.28
N LYS A 232 -4.91 -3.18 -24.61
CA LYS A 232 -4.74 -4.59 -24.20
C LYS A 232 -4.90 -4.75 -22.69
N LYS A 233 -4.22 -3.90 -21.89
CA LYS A 233 -4.32 -3.90 -20.43
C LYS A 233 -5.71 -3.51 -19.93
N TRP A 234 -6.32 -2.47 -20.49
CA TRP A 234 -7.67 -2.05 -20.15
C TRP A 234 -8.69 -3.16 -20.44
N ARG A 235 -8.56 -3.87 -21.58
CA ARG A 235 -9.35 -5.05 -21.93
C ARG A 235 -9.17 -6.19 -20.92
N SER A 236 -7.95 -6.51 -20.50
CA SER A 236 -7.71 -7.57 -19.51
C SER A 236 -8.25 -7.24 -18.12
N LEU A 237 -8.33 -5.95 -17.77
CA LEU A 237 -8.95 -5.44 -16.55
C LEU A 237 -10.50 -5.35 -16.61
N GLY A 238 -11.12 -5.89 -17.67
CA GLY A 238 -12.57 -5.90 -17.86
C GLY A 238 -13.15 -4.63 -18.49
N ALA A 239 -12.29 -3.78 -19.08
CA ALA A 239 -12.61 -2.61 -19.90
C ALA A 239 -13.73 -1.72 -19.36
N GLU A 240 -14.95 -1.85 -19.91
CA GLU A 240 -16.10 -1.05 -19.54
C GLU A 240 -16.42 -1.15 -18.03
N LYS A 241 -16.03 -2.27 -17.37
CA LYS A 241 -16.10 -2.46 -15.92
C LYS A 241 -15.00 -1.70 -15.16
N TYR A 242 -13.77 -1.68 -15.66
CA TYR A 242 -12.64 -0.96 -15.06
C TYR A 242 -12.92 0.55 -14.95
N GLY A 243 -13.41 1.16 -16.02
CA GLY A 243 -13.67 2.59 -16.08
C GLY A 243 -13.78 3.09 -17.51
N TYR A 244 -14.30 4.31 -17.69
CA TYR A 244 -14.24 5.02 -18.96
C TYR A 244 -13.01 5.93 -19.01
N PRO A 245 -12.37 6.11 -20.19
CA PRO A 245 -11.26 7.03 -20.34
C PRO A 245 -11.71 8.48 -20.15
N THR A 246 -10.88 9.28 -19.50
CA THR A 246 -11.05 10.75 -19.34
C THR A 246 -10.03 11.55 -20.12
N THR A 247 -9.06 10.88 -20.74
CA THR A 247 -8.11 11.44 -21.70
C THR A 247 -7.92 10.49 -22.88
N ASP A 248 -7.56 11.03 -24.04
CA ASP A 248 -6.80 10.30 -25.06
C ASP A 248 -5.44 9.85 -24.50
N GLU A 249 -4.71 9.02 -25.23
CA GLU A 249 -3.34 8.62 -24.83
C GLU A 249 -2.40 9.82 -24.94
N PHE A 250 -1.59 10.07 -23.91
CA PHE A 250 -0.64 11.19 -23.87
C PHE A 250 0.75 10.79 -23.35
N SER A 251 1.75 11.62 -23.65
CA SER A 251 3.15 11.44 -23.24
C SER A 251 3.37 11.74 -21.75
N GLY A 252 4.01 10.83 -21.03
CA GLY A 252 4.32 10.99 -19.61
C GLY A 252 5.34 12.06 -19.27
N ASN A 253 5.34 12.52 -18.01
CA ASN A 253 6.27 13.55 -17.52
C ASN A 253 7.71 13.04 -17.31
N ASN A 254 7.97 11.74 -17.48
CA ASN A 254 9.30 11.15 -17.53
C ASN A 254 10.01 11.40 -18.89
N ARG A 255 10.11 12.67 -19.30
CA ARG A 255 10.64 13.09 -20.61
C ARG A 255 9.90 12.48 -21.81
N GLY A 256 8.61 12.16 -21.67
CA GLY A 256 7.79 11.56 -22.72
C GLY A 256 8.10 10.10 -23.04
N VAL A 257 8.81 9.38 -22.17
CA VAL A 257 9.13 7.96 -22.35
C VAL A 257 7.88 7.08 -22.19
N SER A 258 7.03 7.38 -21.20
CA SER A 258 5.77 6.63 -20.99
C SER A 258 4.63 7.14 -21.86
N ARG A 259 3.61 6.30 -22.03
CA ARG A 259 2.28 6.64 -22.55
C ARG A 259 1.21 6.32 -21.51
N LEU A 260 0.22 7.20 -21.37
CA LEU A 260 -0.81 7.10 -20.33
C LEU A 260 -2.20 7.39 -20.90
N ASN A 261 -3.21 6.66 -20.41
CA ASN A 261 -4.60 7.16 -20.37
C ASN A 261 -5.01 7.32 -18.89
N TRP A 262 -5.77 8.36 -18.59
CA TRP A 262 -6.53 8.44 -17.34
C TRP A 262 -7.95 7.90 -17.52
N PHE A 263 -8.50 7.34 -16.45
CA PHE A 263 -9.81 6.72 -16.41
C PHE A 263 -10.58 7.14 -15.16
N GLN A 264 -11.90 7.12 -15.25
CA GLN A 264 -12.79 7.19 -14.10
C GLN A 264 -13.41 5.81 -13.85
N GLY A 265 -13.08 5.21 -12.69
CA GLY A 265 -13.64 3.96 -12.21
C GLY A 265 -14.87 4.16 -11.31
N PRO A 266 -15.47 3.07 -10.80
CA PRO A 266 -16.58 3.13 -9.84
C PRO A 266 -16.16 3.65 -8.46
N ASP A 267 -14.88 3.52 -8.12
CA ASP A 267 -14.26 3.79 -6.82
C ASP A 267 -13.31 5.00 -6.84
N GLY A 268 -13.17 5.67 -7.99
CA GLY A 268 -12.35 6.87 -8.14
C GLY A 268 -11.49 6.90 -9.41
N PRO A 269 -10.59 7.89 -9.50
CA PRO A 269 -9.66 8.02 -10.62
C PRO A 269 -8.68 6.85 -10.72
N ARG A 270 -8.37 6.46 -11.95
CA ARG A 270 -7.43 5.38 -12.27
C ARG A 270 -6.51 5.80 -13.43
N THR A 271 -5.33 5.21 -13.52
CA THR A 271 -4.35 5.43 -14.60
C THR A 271 -3.93 4.07 -15.12
N ILE A 272 -3.88 3.92 -16.44
CA ILE A 272 -3.11 2.84 -17.07
C ILE A 272 -1.95 3.49 -17.83
N ILE A 273 -0.75 3.00 -17.58
CA ILE A 273 0.51 3.53 -18.10
C ILE A 273 1.30 2.40 -18.74
N TRP A 274 1.76 2.62 -19.96
CA TRP A 274 2.78 1.81 -20.64
C TRP A 274 4.13 2.53 -20.57
N THR A 275 5.18 1.78 -20.25
CA THR A 275 6.56 2.28 -20.24
C THR A 275 7.47 1.28 -20.96
N PRO A 276 8.26 1.72 -21.96
CA PRO A 276 9.29 0.89 -22.59
C PRO A 276 10.17 0.17 -21.57
N GLY A 277 10.40 -1.13 -21.76
CA GLY A 277 11.21 -1.97 -20.87
C GLY A 277 10.56 -2.37 -19.54
N LEU A 278 9.44 -1.75 -19.13
CA LEU A 278 8.69 -2.15 -17.93
C LEU A 278 7.37 -2.86 -18.25
N GLY A 279 6.68 -2.46 -19.33
CA GLY A 279 5.36 -2.99 -19.70
C GLY A 279 4.20 -2.06 -19.31
N THR A 280 3.00 -2.63 -19.17
CA THR A 280 1.75 -1.88 -18.91
C THR A 280 1.13 -2.23 -17.56
N TYR A 281 0.97 -1.21 -16.71
CA TYR A 281 0.45 -1.37 -15.36
C TYR A 281 -0.66 -0.38 -15.04
N GLU A 282 -1.48 -0.75 -14.07
CA GLU A 282 -2.58 0.05 -13.55
C GLU A 282 -2.25 0.63 -12.17
N VAL A 283 -2.64 1.88 -11.94
CA VAL A 283 -2.50 2.55 -10.63
C VAL A 283 -3.82 3.28 -10.35
N ARG A 284 -4.42 3.04 -9.18
CA ARG A 284 -5.77 3.54 -8.85
C ARG A 284 -5.91 4.04 -7.41
N GLY A 285 -7.04 4.69 -7.13
CA GLY A 285 -7.47 5.07 -5.78
C GLY A 285 -6.43 5.87 -5.00
N LYS A 286 -6.31 5.61 -3.70
CA LYS A 286 -5.38 6.35 -2.81
C LYS A 286 -3.91 6.14 -3.14
N ILE A 287 -3.55 4.99 -3.71
CA ILE A 287 -2.19 4.72 -4.20
C ILE A 287 -1.85 5.65 -5.37
N ARG A 288 -2.77 5.79 -6.35
CA ARG A 288 -2.64 6.74 -7.46
C ARG A 288 -2.54 8.19 -6.98
N GLU A 289 -3.37 8.59 -6.01
CA GLU A 289 -3.31 9.93 -5.44
C GLU A 289 -1.93 10.25 -4.82
N THR A 290 -1.38 9.34 -4.02
CA THR A 290 -0.04 9.52 -3.43
C THR A 290 1.06 9.47 -4.49
N TRP A 291 0.98 8.60 -5.50
CA TRP A 291 1.95 8.54 -6.60
C TRP A 291 2.01 9.85 -7.40
N HIS A 292 0.86 10.42 -7.79
CA HIS A 292 0.84 11.71 -8.49
C HIS A 292 1.32 12.87 -7.60
N ARG A 293 1.00 12.87 -6.30
CA ARG A 293 1.55 13.86 -5.35
C ARG A 293 3.07 13.81 -5.23
N LEU A 294 3.68 12.65 -5.50
CA LEU A 294 5.13 12.43 -5.52
C LEU A 294 5.76 12.61 -6.92
N GLY A 295 5.01 13.18 -7.87
CA GLY A 295 5.47 13.54 -9.22
C GLY A 295 5.20 12.50 -10.30
N GLY A 296 4.50 11.40 -10.02
CA GLY A 296 4.17 10.37 -11.01
C GLY A 296 5.41 9.64 -11.55
N GLU A 297 5.38 9.28 -12.84
CA GLU A 297 6.42 8.50 -13.53
C GLU A 297 7.77 9.21 -13.64
N GLY A 298 7.79 10.55 -13.67
CA GLY A 298 9.00 11.39 -13.57
C GLY A 298 9.39 11.74 -12.13
N GLY A 299 8.55 11.37 -11.15
CA GLY A 299 8.72 11.68 -9.74
C GLY A 299 9.64 10.74 -8.96
N ALA A 300 9.59 10.83 -7.63
CA ALA A 300 10.49 10.08 -6.74
C ALA A 300 10.45 8.56 -6.99
N LEU A 301 9.26 7.99 -7.14
CA LEU A 301 9.03 6.55 -7.28
C LEU A 301 9.28 6.01 -8.69
N GLY A 302 9.17 6.86 -9.73
CA GLY A 302 9.22 6.42 -11.12
C GLY A 302 7.91 5.79 -11.60
N ALA A 303 7.97 5.13 -12.76
CA ALA A 303 6.84 4.39 -13.31
C ALA A 303 6.51 3.14 -12.46
N PRO A 304 5.25 2.65 -12.48
CA PRO A 304 4.89 1.39 -11.83
C PRO A 304 5.57 0.18 -12.50
N VAL A 305 5.82 -0.85 -11.70
CA VAL A 305 6.32 -2.18 -12.12
C VAL A 305 5.42 -3.31 -11.62
N SER A 306 4.26 -2.99 -11.04
CA SER A 306 3.17 -3.91 -10.75
C SER A 306 1.83 -3.19 -10.84
N ASP A 307 0.76 -3.97 -11.01
CA ASP A 307 -0.60 -3.52 -10.66
C ASP A 307 -0.74 -3.43 -9.13
N GLU A 308 -1.91 -3.02 -8.64
CA GLU A 308 -2.27 -3.08 -7.23
C GLU A 308 -2.61 -4.52 -6.78
N PHE A 309 -1.84 -5.07 -5.84
CA PHE A 309 -2.04 -6.41 -5.26
C PHE A 309 -2.32 -6.38 -3.75
N THR A 310 -2.73 -7.51 -3.18
CA THR A 310 -2.89 -7.66 -1.71
C THR A 310 -1.55 -8.04 -1.11
N GLY A 311 -1.03 -7.19 -0.22
CA GLY A 311 0.16 -7.47 0.59
C GLY A 311 -0.17 -8.25 1.86
N GLN A 312 0.81 -8.40 2.75
CA GLN A 312 0.61 -9.03 4.05
C GLN A 312 -0.37 -8.21 4.91
N ASN A 313 -1.01 -8.86 5.88
CA ASN A 313 -1.92 -8.24 6.85
C ASN A 313 -3.07 -7.42 6.21
N GLY A 314 -3.48 -7.74 4.97
CA GLY A 314 -4.59 -7.09 4.27
C GLY A 314 -4.28 -5.74 3.63
N ALA A 315 -3.01 -5.33 3.56
CA ALA A 315 -2.62 -4.13 2.82
C ALA A 315 -2.91 -4.24 1.32
N ARG A 316 -3.08 -3.10 0.66
CA ARG A 316 -3.00 -2.98 -0.81
C ARG A 316 -1.69 -2.30 -1.18
N VAL A 317 -0.98 -2.85 -2.15
CA VAL A 317 0.39 -2.43 -2.49
C VAL A 317 0.54 -2.31 -4.01
N SER A 318 1.25 -1.27 -4.45
CA SER A 318 1.81 -1.18 -5.81
C SER A 318 3.31 -0.94 -5.74
N ARG A 319 4.07 -1.59 -6.64
CA ARG A 319 5.52 -1.42 -6.80
C ARG A 319 5.81 -0.45 -7.95
N PHE A 320 6.86 0.33 -7.78
CA PHE A 320 7.39 1.31 -8.74
C PHE A 320 8.89 1.12 -8.90
N GLN A 321 9.49 1.68 -9.94
CA GLN A 321 10.92 1.53 -10.25
C GLN A 321 11.86 1.79 -9.06
N ARG A 322 11.50 2.73 -8.17
CA ARG A 322 12.36 3.18 -7.05
C ARG A 322 11.71 3.02 -5.67
N GLY A 323 10.57 2.36 -5.56
CA GLY A 323 9.88 2.20 -4.27
C GLY A 323 8.52 1.50 -4.35
N ILE A 324 7.79 1.55 -3.24
CA ILE A 324 6.44 1.00 -3.11
C ILE A 324 5.51 2.06 -2.53
N ILE A 325 4.20 1.89 -2.75
CA ILE A 325 3.17 2.54 -1.93
C ILE A 325 2.35 1.44 -1.26
N VAL A 326 2.24 1.52 0.06
CA VAL A 326 1.40 0.65 0.89
C VAL A 326 0.18 1.44 1.33
N TRP A 327 -1.01 0.86 1.19
CA TRP A 327 -2.27 1.42 1.68
C TRP A 327 -2.96 0.44 2.63
N THR A 328 -3.48 0.98 3.73
CA THR A 328 -4.50 0.31 4.56
C THR A 328 -5.63 1.29 4.88
N PRO A 329 -6.82 0.82 5.28
CA PRO A 329 -7.88 1.70 5.79
C PRO A 329 -7.46 2.52 7.02
N GLY A 330 -6.57 1.98 7.87
CA GLY A 330 -6.16 2.61 9.12
C GLY A 330 -5.00 3.60 8.98
N THR A 331 -4.13 3.43 7.99
CA THR A 331 -2.94 4.28 7.79
C THR A 331 -3.02 5.20 6.56
N GLY A 332 -3.85 4.89 5.57
CA GLY A 332 -3.81 5.60 4.28
C GLY A 332 -2.64 5.14 3.40
N ALA A 333 -2.41 5.84 2.29
CA ALA A 333 -1.45 5.44 1.24
C ALA A 333 -0.11 6.16 1.40
N HIS A 334 0.90 5.42 1.84
CA HIS A 334 2.24 5.95 2.11
C HIS A 334 3.33 5.30 1.27
N ALA A 335 4.25 6.12 0.79
CA ALA A 335 5.37 5.69 -0.03
C ALA A 335 6.59 5.32 0.81
N VAL A 336 7.27 4.23 0.44
CA VAL A 336 8.57 3.81 0.98
C VAL A 336 9.52 3.65 -0.20
N TYR A 337 10.71 4.25 -0.15
CA TYR A 337 11.68 4.29 -1.24
C TYR A 337 13.14 4.40 -0.74
N GLY A 338 14.09 4.60 -1.66
CA GLY A 338 15.48 4.91 -1.32
C GLY A 338 16.13 3.91 -0.36
N LYS A 339 16.68 4.42 0.75
CA LYS A 339 17.40 3.63 1.78
C LYS A 339 16.45 3.02 2.82
N LEU A 340 15.34 3.68 3.13
CA LEU A 340 14.36 3.16 4.10
C LEU A 340 13.64 1.92 3.54
N LEU A 341 13.37 1.89 2.23
CA LEU A 341 12.88 0.70 1.51
C LEU A 341 13.78 -0.53 1.66
N GLN A 342 15.11 -0.35 1.58
CA GLN A 342 16.06 -1.45 1.64
C GLN A 342 15.96 -2.16 2.99
N GLU A 343 15.91 -1.41 4.08
CA GLU A 343 15.82 -1.94 5.43
C GLU A 343 14.40 -2.42 5.80
N TYR A 344 13.35 -1.73 5.31
CA TYR A 344 11.96 -2.21 5.45
C TYR A 344 11.76 -3.57 4.77
N GLY A 345 12.35 -3.78 3.59
CA GLY A 345 12.34 -5.07 2.91
C GLY A 345 13.12 -6.16 3.65
N ARG A 346 14.31 -5.85 4.20
CA ARG A 346 15.07 -6.78 5.07
C ARG A 346 14.33 -7.14 6.36
N ARG A 347 13.33 -6.36 6.76
CA ARG A 347 12.50 -6.56 7.96
C ARG A 347 11.12 -7.18 7.66
N ASN A 348 10.94 -7.78 6.49
CA ASN A 348 9.69 -8.42 6.05
C ASN A 348 8.49 -7.47 5.80
N TRP A 349 8.77 -6.24 5.39
CA TRP A 349 7.75 -5.31 4.88
C TRP A 349 6.62 -5.06 5.92
N GLU A 350 5.36 -5.00 5.47
CA GLU A 350 4.20 -4.79 6.33
C GLU A 350 3.80 -5.99 7.21
N GLY A 351 4.38 -7.18 6.96
CA GLY A 351 4.38 -8.32 7.89
C GLY A 351 5.53 -8.27 8.89
N GLY A 352 6.37 -7.23 8.82
CA GLY A 352 7.54 -7.01 9.64
C GLY A 352 7.26 -6.41 11.00
N ASP A 353 8.33 -6.26 11.77
CA ASP A 353 8.29 -5.68 13.11
C ASP A 353 7.91 -4.20 13.12
N LEU A 354 8.17 -3.45 12.04
CA LEU A 354 7.70 -2.08 11.84
C LEU A 354 6.17 -1.98 11.58
N GLY A 355 5.58 -2.99 10.94
CA GLY A 355 4.21 -2.95 10.42
C GLY A 355 4.03 -1.95 9.28
N PHE A 356 2.85 -1.37 9.12
CA PHE A 356 2.52 -0.47 7.99
C PHE A 356 3.14 0.92 8.14
N PRO A 357 3.55 1.59 7.05
CA PRO A 357 3.95 3.00 7.08
C PRO A 357 2.76 3.92 7.42
N THR A 358 3.02 4.93 8.25
CA THR A 358 2.07 5.96 8.69
C THR A 358 2.51 7.38 8.32
N SER A 359 3.68 7.52 7.68
CA SER A 359 4.13 8.75 7.03
C SER A 359 4.76 8.42 5.68
N ASN A 360 4.91 9.42 4.80
CA ASN A 360 5.96 9.36 3.78
C ASN A 360 7.32 9.61 4.44
N GLU A 361 8.41 9.40 3.71
CA GLU A 361 9.75 9.75 4.17
C GLU A 361 9.90 11.27 4.39
N TRP A 362 10.63 11.64 5.44
CA TRP A 362 10.92 13.03 5.80
C TRP A 362 12.41 13.21 6.13
N ARG A 363 12.97 14.37 5.75
CA ARG A 363 14.34 14.77 6.10
C ARG A 363 14.35 15.36 7.52
N PHE A 364 15.36 15.03 8.30
CA PHE A 364 15.75 15.75 9.51
C PHE A 364 17.24 16.11 9.45
N LYS A 365 17.74 16.82 10.48
CA LYS A 365 19.11 17.37 10.50
C LYS A 365 20.20 16.34 10.17
N ASP A 366 20.10 15.13 10.73
CA ASP A 366 21.18 14.13 10.71
C ASP A 366 20.80 12.86 9.92
N GLY A 367 19.71 12.89 9.14
CA GLY A 367 19.27 11.76 8.33
C GLY A 367 17.88 11.89 7.69
N TRP A 368 17.33 10.75 7.28
CA TRP A 368 15.97 10.56 6.77
C TRP A 368 15.17 9.65 7.71
N GLY A 369 13.90 9.94 7.93
CA GLY A 369 13.04 9.16 8.80
C GLY A 369 11.71 8.79 8.15
N GLN A 370 11.11 7.71 8.64
CA GLN A 370 9.75 7.33 8.32
C GLN A 370 9.06 6.70 9.53
N ASP A 371 7.80 7.06 9.73
CA ASP A 371 6.95 6.50 10.77
C ASP A 371 6.17 5.29 10.25
N PHE A 372 6.03 4.30 11.13
CA PHE A 372 5.30 3.06 10.94
C PHE A 372 4.41 2.78 12.15
N THR A 373 3.49 1.83 12.04
CA THR A 373 2.54 1.50 13.12
C THR A 373 3.21 1.09 14.42
N ASN A 374 4.32 0.36 14.39
CA ASN A 374 5.01 -0.12 15.59
C ASN A 374 6.20 0.75 16.02
N GLY A 375 6.58 1.75 15.24
CA GLY A 375 7.77 2.55 15.53
C GLY A 375 8.22 3.42 14.37
N ARG A 376 9.46 3.87 14.42
CA ARG A 376 10.09 4.76 13.44
C ARG A 376 11.42 4.16 13.00
N LEU A 377 11.68 4.22 11.70
CA LEU A 377 12.98 3.89 11.13
C LEU A 377 13.68 5.19 10.72
N LEU A 378 14.95 5.31 11.09
CA LEU A 378 15.83 6.41 10.74
C LEU A 378 17.02 5.86 9.96
N TYR A 379 17.35 6.47 8.83
CA TYR A 379 18.60 6.29 8.11
C TYR A 379 19.45 7.55 8.31
N MET A 380 20.55 7.41 9.03
CA MET A 380 21.44 8.50 9.41
C MET A 380 22.40 8.85 8.27
N ASP A 381 22.84 10.11 8.20
CA ASP A 381 23.75 10.59 7.14
C ASP A 381 25.14 9.91 7.17
N ASN A 382 25.50 9.25 8.28
CA ASN A 382 26.68 8.38 8.38
C ASN A 382 26.47 6.95 7.85
N GLY A 383 25.34 6.66 7.20
CA GLY A 383 25.00 5.36 6.62
C GLY A 383 24.40 4.32 7.58
N THR A 384 24.21 4.66 8.87
CA THR A 384 23.68 3.73 9.87
C THR A 384 22.16 3.83 10.02
N TYR A 385 21.51 2.73 10.43
CA TYR A 385 20.07 2.74 10.77
C TYR A 385 19.86 2.87 12.28
N ARG A 386 18.78 3.54 12.68
CA ARG A 386 18.27 3.56 14.06
C ARG A 386 16.77 3.30 14.07
N THR A 387 16.34 2.37 14.91
CA THR A 387 14.93 2.09 15.19
C THR A 387 14.51 2.84 16.46
N GLN A 388 13.28 3.37 16.48
CA GLN A 388 12.61 3.80 17.72
C GLN A 388 11.27 3.07 17.84
N ALA A 389 11.05 2.30 18.89
CA ALA A 389 9.80 1.58 19.11
C ALA A 389 8.67 2.53 19.56
N ARG A 390 7.47 2.40 18.98
CA ARG A 390 6.24 2.99 19.53
C ARG A 390 5.63 1.94 20.46
N ALA A 391 5.48 2.28 21.73
CA ALA A 391 5.14 1.32 22.79
C ALA A 391 3.84 0.52 22.55
N ASN A 392 2.84 1.07 21.83
CA ASN A 392 1.59 0.39 21.45
C ASN A 392 0.96 -0.43 22.59
N VAL A 393 0.85 0.21 23.75
CA VAL A 393 0.39 -0.38 25.01
C VAL A 393 -1.06 -0.85 24.87
N TYR A 394 -1.28 -2.13 25.14
CA TYR A 394 -2.60 -2.74 25.30
C TYR A 394 -2.66 -3.41 26.68
N ILE A 395 -3.71 -3.14 27.45
CA ILE A 395 -3.86 -3.66 28.81
C ILE A 395 -5.10 -4.53 28.88
N ARG A 396 -4.94 -5.78 29.32
CA ARG A 396 -6.04 -6.74 29.51
C ARG A 396 -6.04 -7.32 30.92
N ASN A 397 -7.17 -7.89 31.32
CA ASN A 397 -7.25 -8.71 32.53
C ASN A 397 -6.28 -9.89 32.41
N ALA A 398 -5.57 -10.21 33.49
CA ALA A 398 -4.84 -11.46 33.58
C ALA A 398 -5.83 -12.61 33.82
N THR A 399 -5.62 -13.71 33.11
CA THR A 399 -6.36 -14.97 33.26
C THR A 399 -5.57 -15.92 34.18
N SER A 400 -6.18 -17.01 34.62
CA SER A 400 -5.44 -18.11 35.28
C SER A 400 -4.38 -18.75 34.38
N GLY A 401 -4.56 -18.68 33.05
CA GLY A 401 -3.57 -19.14 32.08
C GLY A 401 -2.33 -18.25 32.01
N ASP A 402 -2.46 -16.96 32.26
CA ASP A 402 -1.33 -16.01 32.27
C ASP A 402 -0.42 -16.17 33.50
N VAL A 403 -0.86 -16.89 34.54
CA VAL A 403 -0.13 -17.02 35.83
C VAL A 403 -0.18 -18.44 36.41
N ARG A 404 -0.29 -19.47 35.56
CA ARG A 404 -0.41 -20.89 35.93
C ARG A 404 0.67 -21.38 36.90
N HIS A 405 1.90 -20.94 36.71
CA HIS A 405 3.09 -21.31 37.49
C HIS A 405 3.55 -20.19 38.43
N THR A 406 3.16 -18.94 38.13
CA THR A 406 3.60 -17.75 38.87
C THR A 406 2.62 -17.32 39.97
N TYR A 407 1.43 -17.91 40.03
CA TYR A 407 0.44 -17.75 41.10
C TYR A 407 0.09 -19.10 41.75
N ARG A 408 -0.30 -19.08 43.02
CA ARG A 408 -0.74 -20.23 43.83
C ARG A 408 -1.64 -19.77 44.97
N SER A 409 -2.35 -20.70 45.62
CA SER A 409 -3.10 -20.37 46.83
C SER A 409 -2.19 -19.79 47.92
N GLY A 410 -2.67 -18.80 48.67
CA GLY A 410 -1.89 -18.03 49.65
C GLY A 410 -1.09 -16.84 49.08
N CYS A 411 -1.08 -16.62 47.75
CA CYS A 411 -0.50 -15.42 47.16
C CYS A 411 -1.33 -14.16 47.50
N PRO A 412 -0.68 -13.00 47.78
CA PRO A 412 -1.37 -11.82 48.27
C PRO A 412 -2.21 -11.09 47.21
N VAL A 413 -2.00 -11.37 45.93
CA VAL A 413 -2.77 -10.79 44.82
C VAL A 413 -3.20 -11.91 43.86
N GLY A 414 -4.51 -12.13 43.78
CA GLY A 414 -5.11 -13.10 42.86
C GLY A 414 -5.17 -12.60 41.40
N PRO A 415 -5.33 -13.50 40.41
CA PRO A 415 -5.29 -13.15 38.98
C PRO A 415 -6.26 -12.04 38.55
N SER A 416 -7.46 -11.98 39.15
CA SER A 416 -8.46 -10.93 38.91
C SER A 416 -7.98 -9.51 39.23
N ASN A 417 -7.01 -9.38 40.14
CA ASN A 417 -6.37 -8.13 40.55
C ASN A 417 -5.03 -7.87 39.82
N LEU A 418 -4.68 -8.70 38.84
CA LEU A 418 -3.53 -8.52 37.95
C LEU A 418 -3.99 -8.09 36.54
N ARG A 419 -3.09 -7.45 35.80
CA ARG A 419 -3.26 -7.07 34.40
C ARG A 419 -2.05 -7.51 33.61
N VAL A 420 -2.27 -7.90 32.36
CA VAL A 420 -1.19 -8.05 31.38
C VAL A 420 -1.09 -6.75 30.61
N ILE A 421 0.04 -6.08 30.73
CA ILE A 421 0.47 -5.00 29.85
C ILE A 421 1.20 -5.65 28.69
N GLU A 422 0.62 -5.57 27.49
CA GLU A 422 1.29 -5.93 26.24
C GLU A 422 1.84 -4.67 25.60
N MET A 423 3.12 -4.65 25.26
CA MET A 423 3.76 -3.47 24.67
C MET A 423 4.96 -3.82 23.79
N ASN A 424 5.22 -2.98 22.82
CA ASN A 424 6.40 -3.06 21.97
C ASN A 424 7.65 -2.58 22.72
N HIS A 425 8.80 -3.22 22.51
CA HIS A 425 10.12 -2.83 22.99
C HIS A 425 11.18 -2.94 21.89
N LEU A 426 12.30 -2.24 22.04
CA LEU A 426 13.45 -2.34 21.13
C LEU A 426 14.39 -3.45 21.61
N GLY A 427 14.60 -4.49 20.79
CA GLY A 427 15.55 -5.57 21.06
C GLY A 427 17.02 -5.13 20.90
N TYR A 428 17.97 -5.92 21.42
CA TYR A 428 19.39 -5.68 21.16
C TYR A 428 19.77 -5.98 19.69
N ASP A 429 18.95 -6.77 18.98
CA ASP A 429 19.01 -6.99 17.54
C ASP A 429 18.55 -5.77 16.70
N GLY A 430 18.10 -4.69 17.35
CA GLY A 430 17.64 -3.46 16.69
C GLY A 430 16.21 -3.51 16.14
N ARG A 431 15.50 -4.63 16.35
CA ARG A 431 14.10 -4.83 15.93
C ARG A 431 13.11 -4.52 17.05
N ILE A 432 11.84 -4.41 16.68
CA ILE A 432 10.72 -4.14 17.58
C ILE A 432 10.07 -5.47 17.94
N HIS A 433 10.04 -5.79 19.23
CA HIS A 433 9.43 -7.03 19.74
C HIS A 433 8.22 -6.68 20.59
N ARG A 434 7.18 -7.52 20.60
CA ARG A 434 6.01 -7.33 21.47
C ARG A 434 6.14 -8.20 22.71
N GLY A 435 6.24 -7.56 23.87
CA GLY A 435 6.41 -8.19 25.17
C GLY A 435 5.17 -8.12 26.06
N GLN A 436 5.25 -8.80 27.21
CA GLN A 436 4.20 -8.88 28.22
C GLN A 436 4.76 -8.67 29.64
N LEU A 437 4.18 -7.75 30.40
CA LEU A 437 4.37 -7.58 31.83
C LEU A 437 3.07 -7.90 32.58
N VAL A 438 3.13 -8.81 33.55
CA VAL A 438 2.03 -9.06 34.49
C VAL A 438 2.23 -8.16 35.71
N VAL A 439 1.27 -7.28 36.01
CA VAL A 439 1.38 -6.25 37.07
C VAL A 439 0.09 -6.12 37.88
N ARG A 440 0.15 -5.46 39.05
CA ARG A 440 -1.04 -5.14 39.86
C ARG A 440 -1.96 -4.16 39.12
N ALA A 441 -3.25 -4.46 39.08
CA ALA A 441 -4.23 -3.70 38.30
C ALA A 441 -4.23 -2.19 38.61
N GLY A 442 -4.22 -1.82 39.89
CA GLY A 442 -4.17 -0.42 40.35
C GLY A 442 -2.80 0.26 40.22
N ARG A 443 -1.80 -0.37 39.59
CA ARG A 443 -0.45 0.19 39.37
C ARG A 443 -0.06 0.30 37.91
N THR A 444 -0.87 -0.18 36.96
CA THR A 444 -0.55 -0.18 35.52
C THR A 444 -0.05 1.17 35.01
N GLY A 445 -0.67 2.27 35.45
CA GLY A 445 -0.26 3.64 35.12
C GLY A 445 1.17 3.99 35.52
N ASN A 446 1.66 3.54 36.69
CA ASN A 446 3.05 3.77 37.12
C ASN A 446 4.06 3.16 36.13
N TYR A 447 3.80 1.93 35.68
CA TYR A 447 4.64 1.25 34.68
C TYR A 447 4.57 1.96 33.32
N THR A 448 3.36 2.19 32.80
CA THR A 448 3.20 2.76 31.44
C THR A 448 3.76 4.17 31.35
N ASN A 449 3.58 4.99 32.38
CA ASN A 449 4.05 6.38 32.41
C ASN A 449 5.55 6.45 32.65
N GLY A 450 6.08 5.71 33.64
CA GLY A 450 7.51 5.69 33.95
C GLY A 450 8.37 5.20 32.78
N LEU A 451 7.96 4.09 32.14
CA LEU A 451 8.66 3.60 30.94
C LEU A 451 8.59 4.63 29.80
N SER A 452 7.40 5.15 29.49
CA SER A 452 7.23 6.11 28.38
C SER A 452 8.05 7.38 28.57
N ALA A 453 8.03 7.96 29.79
CA ALA A 453 8.80 9.15 30.14
C ALA A 453 10.32 8.89 30.13
N GLY A 454 10.76 7.67 30.46
CA GLY A 454 12.16 7.26 30.47
C GLY A 454 12.81 7.10 29.10
N GLY A 455 12.05 7.33 28.01
CA GLY A 455 12.55 7.15 26.64
C GLY A 455 12.51 5.70 26.17
N TRP A 456 11.53 4.91 26.63
CA TRP A 456 11.32 3.49 26.26
C TRP A 456 11.50 3.20 24.76
N ALA A 457 11.06 4.12 23.91
CA ALA A 457 11.19 4.04 22.46
C ALA A 457 12.62 3.79 21.96
N SER A 458 13.65 4.14 22.73
CA SER A 458 15.07 3.94 22.37
C SER A 458 15.88 3.19 23.44
N PHE A 459 15.26 2.73 24.54
CA PHE A 459 15.93 1.95 25.58
C PHE A 459 15.92 0.46 25.20
N PRO A 460 17.09 -0.19 24.99
CA PRO A 460 17.12 -1.59 24.58
C PRO A 460 16.70 -2.53 25.71
N VAL A 461 15.77 -3.42 25.41
CA VAL A 461 15.31 -4.50 26.27
C VAL A 461 15.42 -5.81 25.50
N GLU A 462 16.14 -6.77 26.07
CA GLU A 462 16.45 -8.03 25.38
C GLU A 462 15.19 -8.87 25.19
N LYS A 463 14.50 -9.18 26.29
CA LYS A 463 13.24 -9.92 26.31
C LYS A 463 12.30 -9.32 27.34
N MET A 464 11.01 -9.41 27.05
CA MET A 464 9.93 -9.14 27.98
C MET A 464 8.85 -10.22 27.79
N ARG A 465 9.17 -11.45 28.21
CA ARG A 465 8.23 -12.59 28.17
C ARG A 465 7.56 -12.72 29.53
N ASN A 466 6.29 -13.12 29.53
CA ASN A 466 5.56 -13.45 30.75
C ASN A 466 6.37 -14.50 31.57
N PRO A 467 6.66 -14.25 32.86
CA PRO A 467 7.35 -15.19 33.76
C PRO A 467 6.82 -16.62 33.79
N ASP A 468 5.54 -16.82 33.42
CA ASP A 468 4.94 -18.15 33.30
C ASP A 468 5.66 -19.07 32.27
N HIS A 469 6.22 -18.48 31.21
CA HIS A 469 7.08 -19.16 30.22
C HIS A 469 8.27 -19.88 30.87
N TYR A 470 8.78 -19.37 32.00
CA TYR A 470 9.91 -19.93 32.73
C TYR A 470 9.47 -20.70 33.98
N GLN A 471 8.18 -21.07 34.07
CA GLN A 471 7.57 -21.75 35.21
C GLN A 471 7.80 -21.01 36.55
N GLY A 472 7.92 -19.68 36.52
CA GLY A 472 8.23 -18.87 37.72
C GLY A 472 9.68 -18.97 38.23
N SER A 473 10.63 -19.51 37.45
CA SER A 473 12.04 -19.63 37.85
C SER A 473 12.82 -18.33 37.64
N ASP A 474 13.03 -17.54 38.71
CA ASP A 474 13.86 -16.32 38.62
C ASP A 474 15.29 -16.60 38.12
N PRO A 475 16.01 -17.67 38.53
CA PRO A 475 17.33 -17.97 38.01
C PRO A 475 17.34 -18.31 36.50
N ALA A 476 16.23 -18.79 35.94
CA ALA A 476 16.10 -18.97 34.49
C ALA A 476 15.85 -17.61 33.80
N MET A 477 14.89 -16.83 34.30
CA MET A 477 14.57 -15.49 33.78
C MET A 477 15.77 -14.55 33.78
N MET A 478 16.51 -14.49 34.90
CA MET A 478 17.68 -13.63 35.02
C MET A 478 18.79 -14.03 34.03
N ARG A 479 19.14 -15.33 33.95
CA ARG A 479 20.17 -15.81 33.02
C ARG A 479 19.80 -15.56 31.56
N ASP A 480 18.52 -15.70 31.21
CA ASP A 480 17.99 -15.46 29.86
C ASP A 480 17.77 -13.96 29.54
N ASN A 481 18.05 -13.08 30.50
CA ASN A 481 17.92 -11.62 30.42
C ASN A 481 16.47 -11.12 30.26
N ASN A 482 15.52 -11.82 30.86
CA ASN A 482 14.09 -11.49 30.77
C ASN A 482 13.71 -10.32 31.69
N THR A 483 12.99 -9.35 31.13
CA THR A 483 12.35 -8.26 31.87
C THR A 483 10.98 -8.71 32.36
N SER A 484 10.71 -8.56 33.66
CA SER A 484 9.56 -9.18 34.34
C SER A 484 9.07 -8.36 35.54
N ALA A 485 7.83 -8.62 35.99
CA ALA A 485 7.20 -7.83 37.06
C ALA A 485 6.53 -8.68 38.16
N PHE A 486 5.77 -9.72 37.80
CA PHE A 486 5.07 -10.57 38.76
C PHE A 486 5.65 -11.99 38.83
N ASN A 487 5.88 -12.46 40.06
CA ASN A 487 6.21 -13.84 40.39
C ASN A 487 5.89 -14.05 41.88
N CYS A 488 4.90 -14.90 42.21
CA CYS A 488 4.50 -15.09 43.60
C CYS A 488 5.44 -16.01 44.37
N ARG A 489 6.32 -15.39 45.16
CA ARG A 489 7.25 -16.04 46.07
C ARG A 489 7.59 -15.18 47.30
N PRO A 490 8.10 -15.79 48.37
CA PRO A 490 8.81 -15.07 49.42
C PRO A 490 10.04 -14.31 48.90
N VAL A 491 10.56 -13.41 49.73
CA VAL A 491 11.86 -12.76 49.53
C VAL A 491 12.98 -13.80 49.65
N VAL A 492 14.00 -13.68 48.80
CA VAL A 492 15.19 -14.55 48.86
C VAL A 492 15.84 -14.41 50.24
N GLY A 493 16.05 -15.53 50.93
CA GLY A 493 16.61 -15.55 52.29
C GLY A 493 15.64 -15.20 53.43
N ASN A 494 14.37 -14.86 53.16
CA ASN A 494 13.37 -14.66 54.21
C ASN A 494 11.99 -15.24 53.80
N PRO A 495 11.65 -16.47 54.24
CA PRO A 495 10.39 -17.13 53.86
C PRO A 495 9.13 -16.47 54.46
N TYR A 496 9.29 -15.62 55.49
CA TYR A 496 8.16 -14.98 56.19
C TYR A 496 7.74 -13.64 55.56
N ARG A 497 8.54 -13.09 54.63
CA ARG A 497 8.24 -11.84 53.93
C ARG A 497 7.93 -12.14 52.46
N GLN A 498 6.78 -11.71 51.97
CA GLN A 498 6.43 -11.82 50.54
C GLN A 498 7.27 -10.85 49.70
N SER A 499 7.67 -11.27 48.50
CA SER A 499 8.39 -10.41 47.56
C SER A 499 7.47 -9.33 46.99
N PRO A 500 7.98 -8.11 46.68
CA PRO A 500 7.26 -7.12 45.86
C PRO A 500 6.70 -7.69 44.54
N HIS A 501 7.39 -8.69 43.93
CA HIS A 501 6.88 -9.42 42.76
C HIS A 501 5.58 -10.19 43.03
N ALA A 502 5.37 -10.69 44.26
CA ALA A 502 4.14 -11.39 44.63
C ALA A 502 2.92 -10.44 44.74
N TYR A 503 3.16 -9.14 44.90
CA TYR A 503 2.12 -8.11 44.86
C TYR A 503 1.91 -7.53 43.45
N GLY A 504 2.77 -7.87 42.48
CA GLY A 504 2.77 -7.25 41.15
C GLY A 504 3.14 -5.77 41.18
N THR A 505 3.97 -5.36 42.16
CA THR A 505 4.41 -3.96 42.35
C THR A 505 5.90 -3.75 42.05
N ALA A 506 6.58 -4.75 41.49
CA ALA A 506 7.97 -4.69 41.10
C ALA A 506 8.20 -4.77 39.58
N LEU A 507 9.40 -4.38 39.14
CA LEU A 507 9.88 -4.45 37.77
C LEU A 507 11.38 -4.75 37.78
N ASP A 508 11.78 -5.84 37.15
CA ASP A 508 13.18 -6.17 36.87
C ASP A 508 13.42 -5.97 35.36
N VAL A 509 14.44 -5.20 34.96
CA VAL A 509 14.77 -4.96 33.55
C VAL A 509 16.21 -5.36 33.23
N ASN A 510 16.38 -6.13 32.15
CA ASN A 510 17.66 -6.66 31.67
C ASN A 510 18.59 -7.18 32.80
N PRO A 511 18.23 -8.25 33.53
CA PRO A 511 19.02 -8.72 34.67
C PRO A 511 20.51 -9.03 34.39
N VAL A 512 20.88 -9.37 33.15
CA VAL A 512 22.29 -9.55 32.76
C VAL A 512 23.04 -8.21 32.78
N GLN A 513 22.47 -7.15 32.21
CA GLN A 513 23.04 -5.80 32.26
C GLN A 513 22.96 -5.19 33.66
N ASN A 514 22.00 -5.61 34.47
CA ASN A 514 21.67 -5.04 35.76
C ASN A 514 21.65 -6.13 36.84
N PRO A 515 22.83 -6.67 37.22
CA PRO A 515 22.90 -7.80 38.14
C PRO A 515 22.55 -7.41 39.59
N TYR A 516 22.12 -8.42 40.35
CA TYR A 516 21.75 -8.37 41.76
C TYR A 516 22.82 -9.07 42.63
N PHE A 517 23.11 -8.56 43.82
CA PHE A 517 24.01 -9.16 44.80
C PHE A 517 23.23 -9.71 46.01
N ASP A 518 23.27 -11.03 46.23
CA ASP A 518 22.52 -11.69 47.31
C ASP A 518 23.17 -11.62 48.70
N GLY A 519 24.28 -10.88 48.83
CA GLY A 519 25.12 -10.83 50.02
C GLY A 519 26.31 -11.81 49.99
N ARG A 520 26.34 -12.76 49.03
CA ARG A 520 27.43 -13.72 48.83
C ARG A 520 27.95 -13.73 47.39
N LYS A 521 27.06 -13.69 46.39
CA LYS A 521 27.43 -13.68 44.97
C LYS A 521 26.49 -12.82 44.13
N TRP A 522 26.91 -12.57 42.90
CA TRP A 522 26.16 -11.82 41.91
C TRP A 522 25.32 -12.74 41.02
N TRP A 523 24.10 -12.30 40.72
CA TRP A 523 23.15 -12.96 39.85
C TRP A 523 22.73 -12.01 38.70
N PRO A 524 22.54 -12.53 37.48
CA PRO A 524 22.95 -13.85 37.02
C PRO A 524 24.47 -13.92 36.83
N GLU A 525 25.04 -15.12 36.82
CA GLU A 525 26.50 -15.33 36.74
C GLU A 525 27.10 -14.79 35.42
N ASN A 526 26.33 -14.81 34.32
CA ASN A 526 26.68 -14.20 33.03
C ASN A 526 26.56 -12.65 33.01
N GLY A 527 26.03 -12.03 34.08
CA GLY A 527 25.94 -10.57 34.24
C GLY A 527 27.20 -9.92 34.86
N THR A 528 28.15 -10.71 35.35
CA THR A 528 29.31 -10.25 36.16
C THR A 528 30.15 -9.15 35.52
N LYS A 529 30.32 -9.12 34.19
CA LYS A 529 31.04 -8.03 33.49
C LYS A 529 30.41 -6.65 33.73
N TRP A 530 29.09 -6.60 33.86
CA TRP A 530 28.32 -5.37 34.04
C TRP A 530 28.35 -4.83 35.47
N ILE A 531 28.99 -5.52 36.43
CA ILE A 531 29.21 -4.97 37.78
C ILE A 531 30.16 -3.76 37.70
N LYS A 532 31.25 -3.89 36.95
CA LYS A 532 32.24 -2.81 36.75
C LYS A 532 31.84 -1.88 35.60
N GLN A 533 31.24 -2.42 34.54
CA GLN A 533 30.83 -1.64 33.36
C GLN A 533 29.43 -1.05 33.53
N ARG A 534 29.25 -0.06 34.42
CA ARG A 534 27.95 0.64 34.63
C ARG A 534 27.62 1.69 33.56
N HIS A 535 27.80 1.34 32.28
CA HIS A 535 27.43 2.18 31.14
C HIS A 535 27.10 1.33 29.90
N GLY A 536 26.29 1.87 28.99
CA GLY A 536 25.96 1.21 27.71
C GLY A 536 24.48 0.89 27.55
N LYS A 537 24.16 0.10 26.52
CA LYS A 537 22.78 -0.26 26.16
C LYS A 537 22.10 -1.06 27.28
N GLY A 538 20.93 -0.58 27.73
CA GLY A 538 20.06 -1.27 28.69
C GLY A 538 20.58 -1.33 30.14
N VAL A 539 21.62 -0.57 30.47
CA VAL A 539 22.24 -0.51 31.80
C VAL A 539 21.64 0.65 32.62
N PHE A 540 21.24 0.38 33.86
CA PHE A 540 20.73 1.40 34.79
C PHE A 540 21.82 2.03 35.68
N THR A 541 21.66 3.32 35.92
CA THR A 541 22.46 4.16 36.83
C THR A 541 21.56 5.19 37.51
N SER A 542 21.99 5.78 38.63
CA SER A 542 21.19 6.82 39.32
C SER A 542 20.88 8.07 38.49
N HIS A 543 21.54 8.27 37.36
CA HIS A 543 21.42 9.45 36.50
C HIS A 543 20.76 9.16 35.15
N ASP A 544 20.57 7.89 34.78
CA ASP A 544 20.01 7.57 33.46
C ASP A 544 18.52 7.98 33.38
N PRO A 545 18.03 8.36 32.18
CA PRO A 545 16.66 8.87 32.04
C PRO A 545 15.57 7.87 32.41
N MET A 546 15.80 6.57 32.24
CA MET A 546 14.81 5.53 32.51
C MET A 546 14.69 5.29 34.02
N SER A 547 15.82 5.16 34.73
CA SER A 547 15.80 5.07 36.20
C SER A 547 15.11 6.28 36.82
N ARG A 548 15.47 7.50 36.39
CA ARG A 548 14.84 8.73 36.90
C ARG A 548 13.34 8.77 36.60
N ALA A 549 12.91 8.48 35.37
CA ALA A 549 11.49 8.48 35.03
C ALA A 549 10.67 7.43 35.78
N LEU A 550 11.22 6.24 36.06
CA LEU A 550 10.58 5.26 36.94
C LEU A 550 10.47 5.79 38.38
N ILE A 551 11.53 6.42 38.91
CA ILE A 551 11.52 7.02 40.24
C ILE A 551 10.50 8.16 40.36
N ASP A 552 10.46 9.06 39.38
CA ASP A 552 9.48 10.16 39.29
C ASP A 552 8.03 9.65 39.17
N ASN A 553 7.85 8.40 38.71
CA ASN A 553 6.55 7.69 38.69
C ASN A 553 6.33 6.77 39.90
N GLY A 554 7.09 6.97 40.97
CA GLY A 554 6.86 6.40 42.31
C GLY A 554 7.64 5.13 42.62
N PHE A 555 8.50 4.63 41.73
CA PHE A 555 9.32 3.44 42.02
C PHE A 555 10.55 3.78 42.87
N PHE A 556 10.83 2.96 43.88
CA PHE A 556 12.14 2.89 44.52
C PHE A 556 13.09 1.99 43.71
N TRP A 557 14.35 2.40 43.51
CA TRP A 557 15.36 1.62 42.77
C TRP A 557 16.31 0.85 43.70
N GLY A 558 16.39 -0.48 43.52
CA GLY A 558 17.24 -1.38 44.31
C GLY A 558 18.74 -1.12 44.19
N GLY A 559 19.19 -0.36 43.18
CA GLY A 559 20.59 0.07 43.04
C GLY A 559 21.10 0.94 44.19
N TRP A 560 20.20 1.50 45.01
CA TRP A 560 20.56 2.27 46.21
C TRP A 560 20.81 1.42 47.46
N TRP A 561 20.31 0.18 47.54
CA TRP A 561 20.55 -0.70 48.69
C TRP A 561 22.03 -1.03 48.91
N ALA A 562 22.41 -1.46 50.13
CA ALA A 562 23.77 -1.89 50.43
C ALA A 562 24.15 -3.14 49.62
N SER A 563 23.33 -4.19 49.69
CA SER A 563 23.30 -5.29 48.72
C SER A 563 22.63 -4.79 47.44
N LYS A 564 23.44 -4.54 46.41
CA LYS A 564 22.98 -3.88 45.19
C LYS A 564 22.03 -4.75 44.39
N ASP A 565 20.90 -4.18 43.99
CA ASP A 565 19.95 -4.81 43.08
C ASP A 565 19.68 -3.89 41.88
N TYR A 566 20.51 -3.99 40.84
CA TYR A 566 20.47 -3.00 39.77
C TYR A 566 19.26 -3.14 38.84
N HIS A 567 18.66 -4.33 38.70
CA HIS A 567 17.50 -4.51 37.82
C HIS A 567 16.20 -4.05 38.47
N HIS A 568 16.13 -4.11 39.80
CA HIS A 568 14.87 -4.05 40.53
C HIS A 568 14.36 -2.64 40.80
N PHE A 569 13.08 -2.43 40.51
CA PHE A 569 12.28 -1.28 40.90
C PHE A 569 11.03 -1.77 41.64
N GLN A 570 10.58 -1.08 42.68
CA GLN A 570 9.35 -1.44 43.42
C GLN A 570 8.53 -0.22 43.90
N LEU A 571 7.19 -0.36 43.92
CA LEU A 571 6.19 0.61 44.42
C LEU A 571 5.70 0.31 45.85
#